data_AF-A0A927CBX8-F1
#
_entry.id   AF-A0A927CBX8-F1
#
_cell.length_a   1.000
_cell.length_b   1.000
_cell.length_c   1.000
_cell.angle_alpha   90.00
_cell.angle_beta   90.00
_cell.angle_gamma   90.00
#
_symmetry.space_group_name_H-M   'P 1'
#
loop_
_entity.id
_entity.type
_entity.pdbx_description
1 polymer ?
#
loop_
_entity_poly.entity_id
_entity_poly.type
_entity_poly.pdbx_seq_one_letter_code
_entity_poly.pdbx_strand_id
1 'polypeptide(L)' 'MNDKAQSAVLSTNLSDNLALIRSLLNESSDLFVKVIKSGDGPASFAVICLSGLSDTGLIHDHIIRLIQQSRLSSEE' A
#
# COMPACT_ATOMS: atom_id res chain seq x y z
N MET A 1 -13.92 -27.40 10.43
CA MET A 1 -13.51 -25.99 10.28
C MET A 1 -13.15 -25.81 8.81
N ASN A 2 -13.91 -25.01 8.08
CA ASN A 2 -13.85 -24.95 6.61
C ASN A 2 -12.95 -23.78 6.20
N ASP A 3 -11.64 -24.02 6.11
CA ASP A 3 -10.68 -23.09 5.49
C ASP A 3 -10.84 -23.11 3.97
N LYS A 4 -11.95 -22.56 3.47
CA LYS A 4 -11.99 -22.12 2.08
C LYS A 4 -11.33 -20.76 2.04
N ALA A 5 -10.02 -20.74 1.77
CA ALA A 5 -9.37 -19.55 1.24
C ALA A 5 -10.08 -19.18 -0.06
N GLN A 6 -11.07 -18.30 0.01
CA GLN A 6 -11.63 -17.67 -1.17
C GLN A 6 -10.46 -16.97 -1.87
N SER A 7 -10.19 -17.37 -3.10
CA SER A 7 -9.21 -16.70 -3.95
C SER A 7 -9.68 -15.26 -4.14
N ALA A 8 -9.16 -14.36 -3.31
CA ALA A 8 -9.44 -12.94 -3.37
C ALA A 8 -8.82 -12.39 -4.66
N VAL A 9 -9.65 -12.22 -5.69
CA VAL A 9 -9.21 -11.67 -6.97
C VAL A 9 -8.95 -10.17 -6.79
N LEU A 10 -7.73 -9.72 -7.08
CA LEU A 10 -7.39 -8.31 -7.10
C LEU A 10 -8.10 -7.62 -8.28
N SER A 11 -8.72 -6.47 -7.99
CA SER A 11 -9.31 -5.55 -8.95
C SER A 11 -8.24 -4.69 -9.64
N THR A 12 -8.61 -4.03 -10.74
CA THR A 12 -7.80 -2.97 -11.36
C THR A 12 -7.91 -1.63 -10.62
N ASN A 13 -8.88 -1.50 -9.71
CA ASN A 13 -9.09 -0.31 -8.89
C ASN A 13 -8.36 -0.44 -7.54
N LEU A 14 -7.47 0.52 -7.25
CA LEU A 14 -6.70 0.53 -6.01
C LEU A 14 -7.58 0.64 -4.76
N SER A 15 -8.63 1.47 -4.79
CA SER A 15 -9.53 1.67 -3.64
C SER A 15 -10.27 0.39 -3.29
N ASP A 16 -10.75 -0.35 -4.29
CA ASP A 16 -11.43 -1.64 -4.09
C ASP A 16 -10.47 -2.66 -3.47
N ASN A 17 -9.22 -2.71 -3.96
CA ASN A 17 -8.19 -3.58 -3.40
C ASN A 17 -7.86 -3.22 -1.95
N LEU A 18 -7.76 -1.93 -1.61
CA LEU A 18 -7.50 -1.49 -0.24
C LEU A 18 -8.65 -1.86 0.70
N ALA A 19 -9.90 -1.70 0.25
CA ALA A 19 -11.09 -2.12 1.02
C ALA A 19 -11.11 -3.64 1.25
N LEU A 20 -10.78 -4.41 0.21
CA LEU A 20 -10.67 -5.88 0.31
C LEU A 20 -9.59 -6.29 1.31
N ILE A 21 -8.40 -5.72 1.24
CA ILE A 21 -7.29 -6.04 2.15
C ILE A 21 -7.64 -5.69 3.61
N ARG A 22 -8.25 -4.52 3.83
CA ARG A 22 -8.73 -4.12 5.17
C ARG A 22 -9.77 -5.10 5.72
N SER A 23 -10.73 -5.51 4.90
CA SER A 23 -11.75 -6.48 5.29
C SER A 23 -11.14 -7.86 5.59
N LEU A 24 -10.20 -8.33 4.77
CA LEU A 24 -9.49 -9.61 5.00
C LEU A 24 -8.67 -9.62 6.29
N LEU A 25 -8.14 -8.46 6.68
CA LEU A 25 -7.39 -8.28 7.92
C LEU A 25 -8.26 -7.79 9.08
N ASN A 26 -9.58 -7.86 8.94
CA ASN A 26 -10.57 -7.49 9.96
C ASN A 26 -10.35 -6.09 10.54
N GLU A 27 -10.04 -5.12 9.67
CA GLU A 27 -9.73 -3.72 10.03
C GLU A 27 -8.65 -3.61 11.13
N SER A 28 -7.64 -4.48 11.07
CA SER A 28 -6.53 -4.49 12.02
C SER A 28 -5.92 -3.09 12.19
N SER A 29 -5.77 -2.66 13.44
CA SER A 29 -5.08 -1.42 13.83
C SER A 29 -3.62 -1.39 13.38
N ASP A 30 -3.03 -2.57 13.17
CA ASP A 30 -1.63 -2.72 12.82
C ASP A 30 -1.43 -2.56 11.31
N LEU A 31 -2.50 -2.54 10.52
CA LEU A 31 -2.43 -2.33 9.09
C LEU A 31 -2.11 -0.88 8.76
N PHE A 32 -0.86 -0.64 8.41
CA PHE A 32 -0.39 0.63 7.88
C PHE A 32 -0.60 0.68 6.36
N VAL A 33 -1.28 1.73 5.90
CA VAL A 33 -1.50 1.99 4.47
C VAL A 33 -1.05 3.41 4.15
N LYS A 34 -0.06 3.54 3.25
CA LYS A 34 0.37 4.84 2.71
C LYS A 34 0.03 4.92 1.22
N VAL A 35 -0.98 5.73 0.89
CA VAL A 35 -1.29 6.08 -0.49
C VAL A 35 -0.34 7.19 -0.96
N ILE A 36 0.28 6.99 -2.11
CA ILE A 36 1.19 7.91 -2.77
C ILE A 36 0.57 8.26 -4.13
N LYS A 37 0.26 9.54 -4.33
CA LYS A 37 -0.27 10.02 -5.61
C LYS A 37 0.88 10.37 -6.55
N SER A 38 0.73 10.02 -7.82
CA SER A 38 1.61 10.55 -8.87
C SER A 38 1.31 12.04 -9.06
N GLY A 39 2.33 12.90 -8.97
CA GLY A 39 2.18 14.35 -9.22
C GLY A 39 1.75 14.63 -10.67
N ASP A 40 2.33 13.90 -11.63
CA ASP A 40 2.23 14.20 -13.07
C ASP A 40 1.29 13.26 -13.83
N GLY A 41 0.48 12.46 -13.14
CA GLY A 41 -0.40 11.50 -13.81
C GLY A 41 -1.48 10.91 -12.91
N PRO A 42 -2.46 10.19 -13.49
CA PRO A 42 -3.60 9.65 -12.73
C PRO A 42 -3.23 8.45 -11.85
N ALA A 43 -2.02 7.90 -11.99
CA ALA A 43 -1.60 6.72 -11.27
C ALA A 43 -1.47 7.01 -9.77
N SER A 44 -2.09 6.17 -8.95
CA SER A 44 -1.92 6.16 -7.50
C SER A 44 -1.33 4.82 -7.08
N PHE A 45 -0.47 4.86 -6.08
CA PHE A 45 0.19 3.71 -5.51
C PHE A 45 -0.16 3.61 -4.03
N ALA A 46 -0.10 2.41 -3.46
CA ALA A 46 -0.19 2.24 -2.01
C ALA A 46 0.90 1.30 -1.53
N VAL A 47 1.57 1.69 -0.44
CA VAL A 47 2.44 0.82 0.35
C VAL A 47 1.62 0.31 1.52
N ILE A 48 1.56 -1.02 1.69
CA ILE A 48 0.77 -1.70 2.72
C ILE A 48 1.72 -2.55 3.56
N CYS A 49 1.70 -2.38 4.88
CA CYS A 49 2.49 -3.19 5.80
C CYS A 49 1.79 -3.37 7.16
N LEU A 50 2.22 -4.36 7.92
CA LEU A 50 1.74 -4.60 9.29
C LEU A 50 2.77 -4.09 10.30
N SER A 51 2.39 -3.12 11.13
CA SER A 51 3.23 -2.59 12.21
C SER A 51 3.49 -3.69 13.24
N GLY A 52 4.76 -3.88 13.61
CA GLY A 52 5.19 -4.96 14.50
C GLY A 52 5.63 -6.24 13.78
N LEU A 53 5.26 -6.40 12.50
CA LEU A 53 5.81 -7.45 11.62
C LEU A 53 6.77 -6.90 10.56
N SER A 54 6.69 -5.59 10.31
CA SER A 54 7.48 -4.90 9.31
C SER A 54 8.28 -3.78 9.95
N ASP A 55 9.52 -3.57 9.48
CA ASP A 55 10.30 -2.39 9.83
C ASP A 55 9.78 -1.20 9.02
N THR A 56 8.87 -0.45 9.64
CA THR A 56 8.24 0.72 9.02
C THR A 56 9.23 1.86 8.79
N GLY A 57 10.33 1.92 9.55
CA GLY A 57 11.42 2.87 9.35
C GLY A 57 12.15 2.60 8.05
N LEU A 58 12.60 1.36 7.84
CA LEU A 58 13.25 0.96 6.59
C LEU A 58 12.32 1.10 5.38
N ILE A 59 11.05 0.72 5.51
CA ILE A 59 10.04 0.91 4.44
C ILE A 59 9.88 2.39 4.10
N HIS A 60 9.82 3.25 5.12
CA HIS A 60 9.71 4.68 4.89
C HIS A 60 10.96 5.24 4.18
N ASP A 61 12.14 4.92 4.68
CA ASP A 61 13.40 5.49 4.19
C ASP A 61 13.80 4.96 2.82
N HIS A 62 13.57 3.68 2.54
CA HIS A 62 14.04 3.04 1.31
C HIS A 62 12.98 2.83 0.24
N ILE A 63 11.68 2.94 0.57
CA ILE A 63 10.62 2.77 -0.43
C ILE A 63 9.86 4.09 -0.58
N ILE A 64 9.22 4.57 0.49
CA ILE A 64 8.34 5.73 0.40
C ILE A 64 9.14 6.98 0.02
N ARG A 65 10.27 7.24 0.68
CA ARG A 65 11.11 8.41 0.41
C ARG A 65 11.69 8.37 -1.01
N LEU A 66 12.18 7.22 -1.49
CA LEU A 66 12.71 7.11 -2.84
C LEU A 66 11.65 7.36 -3.92
N ILE A 67 10.43 6.83 -3.74
CA ILE A 67 9.30 7.08 -4.66
C ILE A 67 8.93 8.57 -4.67
N GLN A 68 9.05 9.25 -3.52
CA GLN A 68 8.82 10.69 -3.42
C GLN A 68 9.97 11.52 -4.01
N GLN A 69 11.22 11.08 -3.88
CA GLN A 69 12.41 11.78 -4.36
C GLN A 69 12.62 11.65 -5.86
N SER A 70 12.33 10.48 -6.46
CA SER A 70 12.41 10.30 -7.92
C SER A 70 11.50 11.28 -8.68
N ARG A 71 10.51 11.86 -8.00
CA ARG A 71 9.69 12.97 -8.52
C ARG A 71 10.45 14.29 -8.62
N LEU A 72 11.21 14.64 -7.58
CA LEU A 72 11.93 15.92 -7.51
C LEU A 72 13.04 16.04 -8.56
N SER A 73 13.56 14.91 -9.07
CA SER A 73 14.62 14.88 -10.09
C SER A 73 14.12 15.10 -11.52
N SER A 74 12.82 15.28 -11.75
CA SER A 74 12.25 15.49 -13.09
C SER A 74 11.97 16.98 -13.41
N GLU A 75 12.36 17.90 -12.52
CA GLU A 75 12.19 19.37 -12.67
C GLU A 75 13.52 20.13 -12.87
N GLU A 76 14.50 19.53 -13.55
CA GLU A 76 15.70 20.25 -14.07
C GLU A 76 15.81 20.18 -15.60
#